data_AF-A0A800C5L9-F1
#
_entry.id   AF-A0A800C5L9-F1
#
_cell.length_a   1.000
_cell.length_b   1.000
_cell.length_c   1.000
_cell.angle_alpha   90.00
_cell.angle_beta   90.00
_cell.angle_gamma   90.00
#
_symmetry.space_group_name_H-M   'P 1'
#
loop_
_entity.id
_entity.type
_entity.pdbx_description
1 polymer ?
#
loop_
_entity_poly.entity_id
_entity_poly.type
_entity_poly.pdbx_seq_one_letter_code
_entity_poly.pdbx_strand_id
1 'polypeptide(L)'
;MNRDYRNAVLLVLLGLSLVRGMIYSAVIPPWQAPDEFRHFEYIKLLNQERRLLTARDTSLLLQGEIIASMIRHNYWKFGRATFPFDPENPPQSFKEIIWPVDPYWLFQPPLYYLLGALSIALVDDNDVELQLYVVRLMSVILGTLVVFVAFLTAKELFPDDNFLIIGIPAFIIFLPAHTFITSTANNDNLAELLVSTAVLILVKVYKDSFSLLK
;
A
#
# COMPACT_ATOMS: atom_id res chain seq x y z
N MET A 1 -18.95 -22.03 -17.87
CA MET A 1 -17.70 -21.43 -18.39
C MET A 1 -16.56 -22.40 -18.12
N ASN A 2 -15.80 -22.82 -19.15
CA ASN A 2 -14.69 -23.77 -18.96
C ASN A 2 -13.56 -23.14 -18.11
N ARG A 3 -12.79 -23.98 -17.42
CA ARG A 3 -11.65 -23.61 -16.54
C ARG A 3 -10.65 -22.69 -17.26
N ASP A 4 -10.34 -22.96 -18.52
CA ASP A 4 -9.37 -22.18 -19.28
C ASP A 4 -9.81 -20.73 -19.49
N TYR A 5 -11.10 -20.53 -19.75
CA TYR A 5 -11.67 -19.18 -19.88
C TYR A 5 -11.62 -18.43 -18.55
N ARG A 6 -11.94 -19.10 -17.43
CA ARG A 6 -11.85 -18.49 -16.08
C ARG A 6 -10.42 -18.04 -15.77
N ASN A 7 -9.42 -18.83 -16.14
CA ASN A 7 -8.01 -18.47 -15.95
C ASN A 7 -7.62 -17.28 -16.83
N ALA A 8 -8.05 -17.26 -18.10
CA ALA A 8 -7.78 -16.13 -18.98
C ALA A 8 -8.39 -14.82 -18.46
N VAL A 9 -9.65 -14.86 -18.01
CA VAL A 9 -10.30 -13.68 -17.40
C VAL A 9 -9.57 -13.24 -16.14
N LEU A 10 -9.17 -14.17 -15.27
CA LEU A 10 -8.38 -13.83 -14.10
C LEU A 10 -7.08 -13.12 -14.48
N LEU A 11 -6.32 -13.63 -15.45
CA LEU A 11 -5.09 -12.98 -15.91
C LEU A 11 -5.34 -11.56 -16.43
N VAL A 12 -6.44 -11.35 -17.16
CA VAL A 12 -6.84 -10.01 -17.61
C VAL A 12 -7.16 -9.10 -16.43
N LEU A 13 -7.92 -9.57 -15.44
CA LEU A 13 -8.24 -8.79 -14.23
C LEU A 13 -6.99 -8.42 -13.44
N LEU A 14 -6.06 -9.35 -13.27
CA LEU A 14 -4.78 -9.09 -12.58
C LEU A 14 -3.91 -8.11 -13.38
N GLY A 15 -3.83 -8.28 -14.70
CA GLY A 15 -3.12 -7.34 -15.58
C GLY A 15 -3.70 -5.93 -15.52
N LEU A 16 -5.04 -5.80 -15.56
CA LEU A 16 -5.72 -4.52 -15.40
C LEU A 16 -5.46 -3.88 -14.04
N SER A 17 -5.53 -4.66 -12.96
CA SER A 17 -5.20 -4.20 -11.61
C SER A 17 -3.77 -3.65 -11.53
N LEU A 18 -2.78 -4.39 -12.05
CA LEU A 18 -1.38 -3.98 -12.05
C LEU A 18 -1.17 -2.69 -12.84
N VAL A 19 -1.68 -2.62 -14.08
CA VAL A 19 -1.53 -1.44 -14.94
C VAL A 19 -2.19 -0.22 -14.30
N ARG A 20 -3.42 -0.37 -13.79
CA ARG A 20 -4.15 0.73 -13.14
C ARG A 20 -3.43 1.20 -11.88
N GLY A 21 -2.92 0.28 -11.07
CA GLY A 21 -2.16 0.60 -9.86
C GLY A 21 -0.84 1.32 -10.18
N MET A 22 -0.11 0.88 -11.20
CA MET A 22 1.11 1.58 -11.66
C MET A 22 0.80 2.99 -12.17
N ILE A 23 -0.30 3.18 -12.90
CA ILE A 23 -0.74 4.52 -13.33
C ILE A 23 -1.02 5.41 -12.11
N TYR A 24 -1.77 4.92 -11.12
CA TYR A 24 -2.06 5.70 -9.90
C TYR A 24 -0.78 6.00 -9.11
N SER A 25 0.12 5.02 -8.97
CA SER A 25 1.42 5.20 -8.33
C SER A 25 2.25 6.31 -9.00
N ALA A 26 2.17 6.46 -10.32
CA ALA A 26 2.88 7.50 -11.06
C ALA A 26 2.14 8.86 -11.08
N VAL A 27 0.81 8.86 -11.13
CA VAL A 27 -0.01 10.08 -11.23
C VAL A 27 -0.11 10.80 -9.90
N ILE A 28 -0.21 10.06 -8.79
CA ILE A 28 -0.23 10.65 -7.45
C ILE A 28 1.20 11.10 -7.13
N PRO A 29 1.48 12.41 -6.98
CA PRO A 29 2.84 12.85 -6.72
C PRO A 29 3.35 12.28 -5.38
N PRO A 30 4.67 12.13 -5.22
CA PRO A 30 5.28 11.71 -3.97
C PRO A 30 4.71 12.47 -2.76
N TRP A 31 4.45 11.72 -1.68
CA TRP A 31 4.07 12.22 -0.36
C TRP A 31 2.64 12.78 -0.25
N GLN A 32 1.92 12.98 -1.36
CA GLN A 32 0.58 13.58 -1.33
C GLN A 32 -0.53 12.60 -0.92
N ALA A 33 -0.22 11.30 -0.87
CA ALA A 33 -1.13 10.32 -0.31
C ALA A 33 -1.18 10.43 1.23
N PRO A 34 -2.30 10.02 1.87
CA PRO A 34 -2.44 10.10 3.31
C PRO A 34 -1.28 9.41 4.02
N ASP A 35 -0.55 10.20 4.83
CA ASP A 35 0.48 9.72 5.77
C ASP A 35 1.67 8.97 5.14
N GLU A 36 1.81 9.03 3.82
CA GLU A 36 2.74 8.20 3.05
C GLU A 36 4.20 8.41 3.46
N PHE A 37 4.59 9.67 3.69
CA PHE A 37 5.93 10.03 4.15
C PHE A 37 6.28 9.41 5.51
N ARG A 38 5.28 9.17 6.37
CA ARG A 38 5.46 8.53 7.70
C ARG A 38 5.64 7.02 7.57
N HIS A 39 4.87 6.39 6.67
CA HIS A 39 5.06 4.97 6.38
C HIS A 39 6.43 4.71 5.76
N PHE A 40 6.86 5.58 4.86
CA PHE A 40 8.18 5.50 4.24
C PHE A 40 9.32 5.74 5.24
N GLU A 41 9.21 6.74 6.13
CA GLU A 41 10.21 6.98 7.18
C GLU A 41 10.45 5.71 8.01
N TYR A 42 9.38 5.03 8.46
CA TYR A 42 9.49 3.76 9.17
C TYR A 42 10.24 2.74 8.31
N ILE A 43 9.80 2.48 7.08
CA ILE A 43 10.43 1.50 6.16
C ILE A 43 11.93 1.75 6.04
N LYS A 44 12.34 3.00 5.82
CA LYS A 44 13.75 3.37 5.63
C LYS A 44 14.56 3.19 6.92
N LEU A 45 14.04 3.65 8.05
CA LEU A 45 14.71 3.47 9.35
C LEU A 45 14.84 1.99 9.73
N LEU A 46 13.83 1.18 9.44
CA LEU A 46 13.86 -0.26 9.70
C LEU A 46 14.92 -0.97 8.85
N ASN A 47 15.08 -0.55 7.60
CA ASN A 47 16.13 -1.04 6.71
C ASN A 47 17.55 -0.66 7.21
N GLN A 48 17.71 0.58 7.72
CA GLN A 48 18.99 1.10 8.23
C GLN A 48 19.38 0.47 9.58
N GLU A 49 18.45 0.46 10.54
CA GLU A 49 18.69 0.04 11.92
C GLU A 49 18.68 -1.49 12.09
N ARG A 50 18.02 -2.21 11.17
CA ARG A 50 17.86 -3.68 11.20
C ARG A 50 17.30 -4.23 12.52
N ARG A 51 16.48 -3.44 13.21
CA ARG A 51 15.76 -3.78 14.43
C ARG A 51 14.38 -3.14 14.42
N LEU A 52 13.46 -3.69 15.22
CA LEU A 52 12.17 -3.05 15.41
C LEU A 52 12.34 -1.67 16.05
N LEU A 53 11.59 -0.71 15.51
CA LEU A 53 11.62 0.68 15.94
C LEU A 53 10.60 0.91 17.05
N THR A 54 10.92 1.88 17.89
CA THR A 54 10.05 2.43 18.92
C THR A 54 9.61 3.84 18.52
N ALA A 55 8.62 4.39 19.20
CA ALA A 55 8.17 5.77 19.00
C ALA A 55 9.26 6.84 19.24
N ARG A 56 10.44 6.46 19.75
CA ARG A 56 11.58 7.38 19.97
C ARG A 56 12.56 7.39 18.81
N ASP A 57 12.50 6.39 17.94
CA ASP A 57 13.40 6.23 16.81
C ASP A 57 12.92 7.12 15.66
N THR A 58 13.46 8.33 15.59
CA THR A 58 13.20 9.31 14.53
C THR A 58 14.51 9.87 14.01
N SER A 59 14.57 10.25 12.73
CA SER A 59 15.78 10.81 12.12
C SER A 59 15.46 12.14 11.45
N LEU A 60 15.93 13.23 12.05
CA LEU A 60 15.79 14.57 11.47
C LEU A 60 16.49 14.69 10.11
N LEU A 61 17.57 13.94 9.90
CA LEU A 61 18.27 13.89 8.61
C LEU A 61 17.35 13.33 7.53
N LEU A 62 16.75 12.16 7.78
CA LEU A 62 15.82 11.52 6.85
C LEU A 62 14.54 12.35 6.65
N GLN A 63 14.01 12.95 7.72
CA GLN A 63 12.87 13.87 7.61
C GLN A 63 13.22 15.06 6.71
N GLY A 64 14.42 15.64 6.86
CA GLY A 64 14.91 16.70 5.99
C GLY A 64 14.99 16.29 4.51
N GLU A 65 15.48 15.09 4.21
CA GLU A 65 15.53 14.54 2.84
C GLU A 65 14.13 14.40 2.24
N ILE A 66 13.19 13.83 3.00
CA ILE A 66 11.79 13.65 2.57
C ILE A 66 11.13 15.02 2.40
N ILE A 67 11.33 15.96 3.33
CA ILE A 67 10.81 17.33 3.23
C ILE A 67 11.33 18.04 1.99
N ALA A 68 12.63 17.91 1.68
CA ALA A 68 13.19 18.47 0.47
C ALA A 68 12.49 17.91 -0.79
N SER A 69 12.14 16.63 -0.81
CA SER A 69 11.33 16.03 -1.87
C SER A 69 9.87 16.53 -1.87
N MET A 70 9.24 16.69 -0.71
CA MET A 70 7.91 17.28 -0.57
C MET A 70 7.85 18.69 -1.17
N ILE A 71 8.88 19.50 -0.97
CA ILE A 71 9.00 20.84 -1.57
C ILE A 71 9.07 20.72 -3.10
N ARG A 72 9.93 19.85 -3.64
CA ARG A 72 10.04 19.61 -5.10
C ARG A 72 8.71 19.19 -5.72
N HIS A 73 7.90 18.41 -5.01
CA HIS A 73 6.60 17.92 -5.46
C HIS A 73 5.40 18.78 -5.03
N ASN A 74 5.63 20.04 -4.65
CA ASN A 74 4.58 21.00 -4.30
C ASN A 74 3.60 20.48 -3.24
N TYR A 75 4.10 19.77 -2.22
CA TYR A 75 3.27 19.15 -1.19
C TYR A 75 2.32 20.15 -0.52
N TRP A 76 2.76 21.38 -0.23
CA TRP A 76 1.90 22.39 0.41
C TRP A 76 0.76 22.92 -0.48
N LYS A 77 0.79 22.65 -1.79
CA LYS A 77 -0.28 23.04 -2.71
C LYS A 77 -1.38 21.97 -2.82
N PHE A 78 -0.99 20.69 -2.75
CA PHE A 78 -1.88 19.57 -3.09
C PHE A 78 -2.02 18.51 -1.99
N GLY A 79 -1.04 18.42 -1.09
CA GLY A 79 -1.04 17.55 0.07
C GLY A 79 -1.72 18.19 1.28
N ARG A 80 -1.57 17.55 2.45
CA ARG A 80 -2.21 17.97 3.69
C ARG A 80 -1.18 18.53 4.68
N ALA A 81 -1.12 19.84 4.80
CA ALA A 81 -0.32 20.52 5.82
C ALA A 81 -1.23 21.29 6.77
N THR A 82 -0.92 21.24 8.07
CA THR A 82 -1.57 22.10 9.08
C THR A 82 -0.93 23.48 9.08
N PHE A 83 0.40 23.53 8.93
CA PHE A 83 1.16 24.77 8.96
C PHE A 83 1.47 25.24 7.53
N PRO A 84 1.40 26.56 7.27
CA PRO A 84 1.73 27.12 5.96
C PRO A 84 3.22 26.94 5.64
N PHE A 85 3.55 26.90 4.35
CA PHE A 85 4.95 26.86 3.91
C PHE A 85 5.59 28.24 4.02
N ASP A 86 6.71 28.31 4.73
CA ASP A 86 7.60 29.48 4.76
C ASP A 86 8.91 29.14 4.01
N PRO A 87 9.19 29.73 2.84
CA PRO A 87 10.43 29.52 2.11
C PRO A 87 11.69 30.02 2.83
N GLU A 88 11.56 31.02 3.71
CA GLU A 88 12.70 31.57 4.47
C GLU A 88 13.07 30.66 5.65
N ASN A 89 12.08 29.97 6.20
CA ASN A 89 12.23 29.04 7.33
C ASN A 89 11.54 27.70 7.02
N PRO A 90 12.11 26.88 6.11
CA PRO A 90 11.49 25.63 5.72
C PRO A 90 11.43 24.64 6.92
N PRO A 91 10.35 23.83 7.02
CA PRO A 91 10.20 22.85 8.09
C PRO A 91 11.40 21.91 8.21
N GLN A 92 11.85 21.67 9.43
CA GLN A 92 12.98 20.76 9.69
C GLN A 92 12.55 19.38 10.15
N SER A 93 11.28 19.25 10.53
CA SER A 93 10.70 18.00 11.03
C SER A 93 9.25 17.85 10.60
N PHE A 94 8.75 16.62 10.60
CA PHE A 94 7.34 16.35 10.27
C PHE A 94 6.36 17.03 11.25
N LYS A 95 6.80 17.33 12.47
CA LYS A 95 6.00 18.03 13.50
C LYS A 95 5.65 19.46 13.11
N GLU A 96 6.45 20.07 12.23
CA GLU A 96 6.25 21.42 11.72
C GLU A 96 5.41 21.45 10.44
N ILE A 97 4.93 20.28 9.96
CA ILE A 97 4.14 20.18 8.72
C ILE A 97 2.66 19.97 9.02
N ILE A 98 2.35 19.00 9.87
CA ILE A 98 0.98 18.60 10.20
C ILE A 98 0.78 18.60 11.72
N TRP A 99 -0.45 18.54 12.23
CA TRP A 99 -0.74 18.36 13.65
C TRP A 99 -2.04 17.56 13.80
N PRO A 100 -2.15 16.63 14.77
CA PRO A 100 -1.10 16.18 15.69
C PRO A 100 -0.10 15.22 15.02
N VAL A 101 1.19 15.37 15.32
CA VAL A 101 2.29 14.49 14.84
C VAL A 101 2.97 13.81 16.01
N ASP A 102 2.16 13.37 16.97
CA ASP A 102 2.72 12.66 18.10
C ASP A 102 3.46 11.40 17.60
N PRO A 103 4.67 11.11 18.11
CA PRO A 103 5.45 9.94 17.71
C PRO A 103 4.76 8.59 17.97
N TYR A 104 3.67 8.59 18.75
CA TYR A 104 3.01 7.40 19.28
C TYR A 104 2.19 6.61 18.24
N TRP A 105 1.97 7.14 17.04
CA TRP A 105 1.28 6.43 15.95
C TRP A 105 2.14 5.35 15.27
N LEU A 106 3.41 5.21 15.68
CA LEU A 106 4.38 4.28 15.13
C LEU A 106 4.29 2.84 15.69
N PHE A 107 3.38 2.54 16.63
CA PHE A 107 3.13 1.14 17.00
C PHE A 107 2.17 0.47 16.01
N GLN A 108 2.59 0.41 14.76
CA GLN A 108 1.89 -0.32 13.73
C GLN A 108 2.47 -1.74 13.64
N PRO A 109 1.67 -2.77 13.33
CA PRO A 109 2.17 -4.12 13.12
C PRO A 109 3.33 -4.12 12.10
N PRO A 110 4.50 -4.70 12.43
CA PRO A 110 5.74 -4.45 11.71
C PRO A 110 5.80 -5.11 10.33
N LEU A 111 4.89 -6.03 10.01
CA LEU A 111 5.01 -6.89 8.84
C LEU A 111 5.01 -6.11 7.51
N TYR A 112 4.15 -5.10 7.36
CA TYR A 112 4.14 -4.26 6.16
C TYR A 112 5.48 -3.53 5.98
N TYR A 113 6.00 -2.97 7.07
CA TYR A 113 7.24 -2.20 7.07
C TYR A 113 8.45 -3.10 6.80
N LEU A 114 8.46 -4.34 7.31
CA LEU A 114 9.49 -5.32 7.00
C LEU A 114 9.50 -5.67 5.51
N LEU A 115 8.33 -5.90 4.90
CA LEU A 115 8.23 -6.12 3.45
C LEU A 115 8.72 -4.90 2.67
N GLY A 116 8.35 -3.69 3.10
CA GLY A 116 8.86 -2.45 2.52
C GLY A 116 10.38 -2.34 2.63
N ALA A 117 10.94 -2.61 3.80
CA ALA A 117 12.39 -2.55 4.06
C ALA A 117 13.16 -3.57 3.22
N LEU A 118 12.60 -4.76 3.02
CA LEU A 118 13.13 -5.78 2.12
C LEU A 118 13.03 -5.34 0.65
N SER A 119 11.93 -4.69 0.26
CA SER A 119 11.74 -4.24 -1.12
C SER A 119 12.75 -3.16 -1.52
N ILE A 120 13.00 -2.18 -0.64
CA ILE A 120 13.98 -1.12 -0.92
C ILE A 120 15.43 -1.62 -0.83
N ALA A 121 15.70 -2.72 -0.12
CA ALA A 121 17.01 -3.35 -0.07
C ALA A 121 17.43 -3.97 -1.41
N LEU A 122 16.49 -4.17 -2.34
CA LEU A 122 16.77 -4.69 -3.68
C LEU A 122 17.31 -3.61 -4.64
N VAL A 123 17.34 -2.35 -4.21
CA VAL A 123 17.80 -1.22 -5.02
C VAL A 123 19.00 -0.57 -4.32
N ASP A 124 20.11 -0.43 -5.06
CA ASP A 124 21.38 0.13 -4.56
C ASP A 124 21.42 1.67 -4.64
N ASP A 125 20.28 2.31 -4.34
CA ASP A 125 20.11 3.76 -4.41
C ASP A 125 19.54 4.28 -3.09
N ASN A 126 20.04 5.41 -2.61
CA ASN A 126 19.56 6.07 -1.40
C ASN A 126 18.53 7.18 -1.66
N ASP A 127 18.19 7.44 -2.92
CA ASP A 127 17.14 8.38 -3.27
C ASP A 127 15.78 7.95 -2.68
N VAL A 128 15.22 8.85 -1.87
CA VAL A 128 13.94 8.66 -1.19
C VAL A 128 12.77 8.56 -2.17
N GLU A 129 12.85 9.22 -3.33
CA GLU A 129 11.80 9.18 -4.34
C GLU A 129 11.77 7.83 -5.06
N LEU A 130 12.92 7.36 -5.56
CA LEU A 130 13.01 6.03 -6.17
C LEU A 130 12.58 4.93 -5.21
N GLN A 131 13.04 4.97 -3.97
CA GLN A 131 12.66 3.98 -2.96
C GLN A 131 11.16 4.06 -2.62
N LEU A 132 10.54 5.24 -2.61
CA LEU A 132 9.10 5.38 -2.47
C LEU A 132 8.36 4.64 -3.60
N TYR A 133 8.80 4.82 -4.86
CA TYR A 133 8.17 4.11 -5.99
C TYR A 133 8.32 2.59 -5.90
N VAL A 134 9.42 2.08 -5.34
CA VAL A 134 9.59 0.64 -5.07
C VAL A 134 8.55 0.16 -4.04
N VAL A 135 8.35 0.91 -2.96
CA VAL A 135 7.33 0.59 -1.94
C VAL A 135 5.90 0.71 -2.51
N ARG A 136 5.66 1.68 -3.39
CA ARG A 136 4.37 1.80 -4.10
C ARG A 136 4.14 0.61 -5.04
N LEU A 137 5.17 0.15 -5.76
CA LEU A 137 5.06 -1.05 -6.59
C LEU A 137 4.75 -2.30 -5.74
N MET A 138 5.41 -2.45 -4.60
CA MET A 138 5.06 -3.51 -3.63
C MET A 138 3.59 -3.40 -3.21
N SER A 139 3.11 -2.18 -2.92
CA SER A 139 1.71 -1.93 -2.54
C SER A 139 0.73 -2.30 -3.67
N VAL A 140 1.05 -1.96 -4.92
CA VAL A 140 0.26 -2.35 -6.11
C VAL A 140 0.19 -3.88 -6.27
N ILE A 141 1.28 -4.59 -5.97
CA ILE A 141 1.30 -6.06 -5.97
C ILE A 141 0.37 -6.60 -4.88
N LEU A 142 0.41 -6.05 -3.66
CA LEU A 142 -0.51 -6.43 -2.58
C LEU A 142 -1.98 -6.19 -2.97
N GLY A 143 -2.31 -5.03 -3.54
CA GLY A 143 -3.66 -4.72 -4.03
C GLY A 143 -4.11 -5.66 -5.16
N THR A 144 -3.20 -6.07 -6.03
CA THR A 144 -3.49 -7.08 -7.07
C THR A 144 -3.76 -8.46 -6.48
N LEU A 145 -3.08 -8.83 -5.39
CA LEU A 145 -3.38 -10.06 -4.67
C LEU A 145 -4.76 -10.00 -3.98
N VAL A 146 -5.23 -8.82 -3.55
CA VAL A 146 -6.61 -8.65 -3.05
C VAL A 146 -7.61 -8.99 -4.15
N VAL A 147 -7.39 -8.52 -5.38
CA VAL A 147 -8.25 -8.84 -6.55
C VAL A 147 -8.25 -10.35 -6.83
N PHE A 148 -7.08 -11.00 -6.76
CA PHE A 148 -6.97 -12.46 -6.88
C PHE A 148 -7.81 -13.18 -5.81
N VAL A 149 -7.67 -12.78 -4.55
CA VAL A 149 -8.43 -13.36 -3.43
C VAL A 149 -9.92 -13.11 -3.61
N ALA A 150 -10.34 -11.92 -4.04
CA ALA A 150 -11.75 -11.61 -4.32
C ALA A 150 -12.33 -12.51 -5.43
N PHE A 151 -11.57 -12.76 -6.50
CA PHE A 151 -11.98 -13.72 -7.53
C PHE A 151 -12.16 -15.13 -6.97
N LEU A 152 -11.23 -15.60 -6.13
CA LEU A 152 -11.35 -16.91 -5.47
C LEU A 152 -12.57 -16.98 -4.55
N THR A 153 -12.81 -15.94 -3.75
CA THR A 153 -13.98 -15.85 -2.87
C THR A 153 -15.27 -15.86 -3.67
N ALA A 154 -15.36 -15.08 -4.73
CA ALA A 154 -16.54 -15.02 -5.59
C ALA A 154 -16.81 -16.38 -6.27
N LYS A 155 -15.77 -17.06 -6.74
CA LYS A 155 -15.86 -18.43 -7.28
C LYS A 155 -16.33 -19.44 -6.25
N GLU A 156 -15.93 -19.28 -4.99
CA GLU A 156 -16.34 -20.17 -3.91
C GLU A 156 -17.81 -19.94 -3.52
N LEU A 157 -18.25 -18.68 -3.43
CA LEU A 157 -19.61 -18.32 -3.03
C LEU A 157 -20.65 -18.53 -4.15
N PHE A 158 -20.26 -18.24 -5.40
CA PHE A 158 -21.17 -18.21 -6.55
C PHE A 158 -20.65 -19.07 -7.71
N PRO A 159 -20.40 -20.38 -7.50
CA PRO A 159 -19.69 -21.23 -8.47
C PRO A 159 -20.33 -21.29 -9.87
N ASP A 160 -21.65 -21.10 -9.94
CA ASP A 160 -22.44 -21.18 -11.17
C ASP A 160 -22.73 -19.81 -11.81
N ASP A 161 -22.44 -18.70 -11.11
CA ASP A 161 -22.70 -17.34 -11.57
C ASP A 161 -21.42 -16.66 -12.06
N ASN A 162 -21.16 -16.72 -13.37
CA ASN A 162 -19.98 -16.08 -13.95
C ASN A 162 -20.05 -14.55 -13.91
N PHE A 163 -21.25 -13.96 -13.82
CA PHE A 163 -21.38 -12.51 -13.70
C PHE A 163 -20.82 -12.05 -12.35
N LEU A 164 -21.14 -12.75 -11.25
CA LEU A 164 -20.58 -12.43 -9.93
C LEU A 164 -19.09 -12.76 -9.80
N ILE A 165 -18.65 -13.90 -10.34
CA ILE A 165 -17.23 -14.31 -10.32
C ILE A 165 -16.32 -13.25 -10.96
N ILE A 166 -16.79 -12.60 -12.04
CA ILE A 166 -16.02 -11.59 -12.76
C ILE A 166 -16.34 -10.18 -12.24
N GLY A 167 -17.61 -9.90 -11.98
CA GLY A 167 -18.11 -8.58 -11.63
C GLY A 167 -17.60 -8.09 -10.29
N ILE A 168 -17.45 -8.96 -9.28
CA ILE A 168 -16.92 -8.59 -7.96
C ILE A 168 -15.47 -8.09 -8.03
N PRO A 169 -14.49 -8.88 -8.55
CA PRO A 169 -13.12 -8.38 -8.67
C PRO A 169 -13.01 -7.21 -9.66
N ALA A 170 -13.80 -7.18 -10.73
CA ALA A 170 -13.84 -6.02 -11.64
C ALA A 170 -14.30 -4.75 -10.91
N PHE A 171 -15.37 -4.83 -10.11
CA PHE A 171 -15.86 -3.72 -9.30
C PHE A 171 -14.75 -3.19 -8.38
N ILE A 172 -14.04 -4.06 -7.68
CA ILE A 172 -12.92 -3.68 -6.80
C ILE A 172 -11.83 -2.93 -7.60
N ILE A 173 -11.39 -3.46 -8.75
CA ILE A 173 -10.39 -2.80 -9.61
C ILE A 173 -10.82 -1.39 -10.01
N PHE A 174 -12.10 -1.21 -10.32
CA PHE A 174 -12.62 0.06 -10.85
C PHE A 174 -13.08 1.04 -9.77
N LEU A 175 -12.99 0.70 -8.48
CA LEU A 175 -13.19 1.64 -7.38
C LEU A 175 -11.99 2.60 -7.29
N PRO A 176 -12.15 3.91 -7.61
CA PRO A 176 -11.02 4.83 -7.65
C PRO A 176 -10.31 4.99 -6.30
N ALA A 177 -11.08 5.05 -5.22
CA ALA A 177 -10.54 5.16 -3.86
C ALA A 177 -9.72 3.92 -3.46
N HIS A 178 -10.17 2.72 -3.86
CA HIS A 178 -9.45 1.48 -3.56
C HIS A 178 -8.08 1.46 -4.23
N THR A 179 -8.03 1.73 -5.54
CA THR A 179 -6.74 1.77 -6.24
C THR A 179 -5.86 2.91 -5.75
N PHE A 180 -6.43 4.07 -5.40
CA PHE A 180 -5.66 5.17 -4.83
C PHE A 180 -4.91 4.73 -3.57
N ILE A 181 -5.59 4.12 -2.61
CA ILE A 181 -4.95 3.63 -1.39
C ILE A 181 -3.95 2.51 -1.70
N THR A 182 -4.34 1.50 -2.48
CA THR A 182 -3.47 0.35 -2.79
C THR A 182 -2.28 0.66 -3.70
N SER A 183 -2.22 1.86 -4.28
CA SER A 183 -1.07 2.32 -5.08
C SER A 183 -0.09 3.22 -4.33
N THR A 184 -0.34 3.45 -3.04
CA THR A 184 0.44 4.38 -2.18
C THR A 184 1.05 3.61 -1.00
N ALA A 185 2.09 4.17 -0.36
CA ALA A 185 2.74 3.47 0.75
C ALA A 185 1.94 3.62 2.07
N ASN A 186 1.23 2.57 2.47
CA ASN A 186 0.49 2.48 3.73
C ASN A 186 0.31 1.01 4.16
N ASN A 187 0.13 0.77 5.46
CA ASN A 187 -0.02 -0.58 6.01
C ASN A 187 -1.43 -1.18 5.81
N ASP A 188 -2.44 -0.36 5.48
CA ASP A 188 -3.79 -0.84 5.17
C ASP A 188 -3.79 -1.80 3.98
N ASN A 189 -2.87 -1.61 3.02
CA ASN A 189 -2.71 -2.48 1.85
C ASN A 189 -2.45 -3.95 2.24
N LEU A 190 -1.58 -4.19 3.22
CA LEU A 190 -1.32 -5.54 3.71
C LEU A 190 -2.46 -6.03 4.60
N ALA A 191 -3.02 -5.14 5.43
CA ALA A 191 -4.14 -5.49 6.31
C ALA A 191 -5.35 -5.97 5.48
N GLU A 192 -5.69 -5.27 4.40
CA GLU A 192 -6.76 -5.63 3.47
C GLU A 192 -6.52 -7.01 2.86
N LEU A 193 -5.30 -7.30 2.39
CA LEU A 193 -4.96 -8.62 1.84
C LEU A 193 -5.13 -9.73 2.88
N LEU A 194 -4.65 -9.53 4.10
CA LEU A 194 -4.74 -10.52 5.18
C LEU A 194 -6.19 -10.76 5.59
N VAL A 195 -6.97 -9.69 5.76
CA VAL A 195 -8.41 -9.78 6.08
C VAL A 195 -9.19 -10.45 4.95
N SER A 196 -8.97 -10.06 3.69
CA SER A 196 -9.61 -10.70 2.53
C SER A 196 -9.29 -12.19 2.44
N THR A 197 -8.04 -12.55 2.74
CA THR A 197 -7.61 -13.95 2.76
C THR A 197 -8.26 -14.73 3.90
N ALA A 198 -8.35 -14.13 5.10
CA ALA A 198 -9.07 -14.72 6.22
C ALA A 198 -10.55 -14.96 5.87
N VAL A 199 -11.21 -14.01 5.20
CA VAL A 199 -12.60 -14.19 4.72
C VAL A 199 -12.69 -15.37 3.74
N LEU A 200 -11.78 -15.48 2.77
CA LEU A 200 -11.75 -16.64 1.86
C LEU A 200 -11.62 -17.96 2.62
N ILE A 201 -10.73 -18.02 3.61
CA ILE A 201 -10.53 -19.22 4.45
C ILE A 201 -11.82 -19.55 5.20
N LEU A 202 -12.47 -18.56 5.82
CA LEU A 202 -13.73 -18.76 6.54
C LEU A 202 -14.84 -19.29 5.62
N VAL A 203 -14.96 -18.75 4.40
CA VAL A 203 -15.92 -19.23 3.39
C VAL A 203 -15.66 -20.70 3.06
N LYS A 204 -14.40 -21.09 2.82
CA LYS A 204 -14.03 -22.48 2.54
C LYS A 204 -14.35 -23.40 3.72
N VAL A 205 -13.95 -23.01 4.93
CA VAL A 205 -14.20 -23.79 6.15
C VAL A 205 -15.69 -23.99 6.40
N TYR A 206 -16.50 -22.96 6.18
CA TYR A 206 -17.96 -23.03 6.33
C TYR A 206 -18.59 -24.02 5.33
N LYS A 207 -18.14 -24.01 4.07
CA LYS A 207 -18.66 -24.92 3.04
C LYS A 207 -18.18 -26.37 3.20
N ASP A 208 -16.92 -26.57 3.58
CA ASP A 208 -16.28 -27.89 3.65
C ASP A 208 -16.36 -28.56 5.03
N SER A 209 -17.00 -27.93 6.05
CA SER A 209 -17.05 -28.44 7.44
C SER A 209 -15.66 -28.79 7.99
N PHE A 210 -14.86 -27.78 8.35
CA PHE A 210 -13.56 -27.96 9.05
C PHE A 210 -12.55 -28.96 8.42
N SER A 211 -12.56 -29.17 7.10
CA SER A 211 -11.47 -29.91 6.45
C SER A 211 -10.44 -28.95 5.83
N LEU A 212 -9.42 -28.57 6.61
CA LEU A 212 -8.24 -27.84 6.10
C LEU A 212 -7.29 -28.74 5.28
N LEU A 213 -7.69 -29.98 5.01
CA LEU A 213 -6.95 -30.98 4.24
C LEU A 213 -7.91 -31.58 3.19
N LYS A 214 -7.79 -31.13 1.95
CA LYS A 214 -8.18 -31.87 0.75
C LYS A 214 -7.06 -31.73 -0.26
#